data_AF-A0A381TNN4-F1
#
_entry.id   AF-A0A381TNN4-F1
#
_cell.length_a   1.000
_cell.length_b   1.000
_cell.length_c   1.000
_cell.angle_alpha   90.00
_cell.angle_beta   90.00
_cell.angle_gamma   90.00
#
_symmetry.space_group_name_H-M   'P 1'
#
loop_
_entity.id
_entity.type
_entity.pdbx_description
1 polymer ?
#
loop_
_entity_poly.entity_id
_entity_poly.type
_entity_poly.pdbx_seq_one_letter_code
_entity_poly.pdbx_strand_id
1 'polypeptide(L)'
;MTLADKELDLAPAVRDFGEENGLDLSWLETRGEWGVKAEPEKGGLRLSDIQLGTYGEPGDYSDNMTGRPRGSLARPDAYRIGGYQVRTKSDIWLTNASVLYEEALQRQWSSATDIPWNTIKP
;
A
#
# COMPACT_ATOMS: atom_id res chain seq x y z
N MET A 1 -20.68 30.18 -14.59
CA MET A 1 -19.38 30.23 -13.90
C MET A 1 -18.99 28.79 -13.60
N THR A 2 -18.35 28.14 -14.57
CA THR A 2 -17.96 26.73 -14.52
C THR A 2 -16.73 26.62 -13.64
N LEU A 3 -16.91 26.05 -12.44
CA LEU A 3 -15.80 25.68 -11.56
C LEU A 3 -14.99 24.59 -12.28
N ALA A 4 -13.95 25.02 -12.97
CA ALA A 4 -12.96 24.14 -13.56
C ALA A 4 -12.27 23.37 -12.44
N ASP A 5 -12.32 22.03 -12.51
CA ASP A 5 -11.29 21.02 -12.22
C ASP A 5 -10.13 21.36 -11.25
N LYS A 6 -10.37 22.20 -10.25
CA LYS A 6 -9.66 22.08 -9.00
C LYS A 6 -10.38 20.96 -8.30
N GLU A 7 -9.74 19.79 -8.21
CA GLU A 7 -10.02 18.81 -7.17
C GLU A 7 -10.22 19.61 -5.88
N LEU A 8 -11.50 19.82 -5.53
CA LEU A 8 -11.84 20.44 -4.28
C LEU A 8 -11.50 19.36 -3.28
N ASP A 9 -10.32 19.46 -2.69
CA ASP A 9 -9.98 18.64 -1.54
C ASP A 9 -10.98 19.04 -0.45
N LEU A 10 -12.11 18.33 -0.43
CA LEU A 10 -13.29 18.65 0.36
C LEU A 10 -12.96 18.56 1.86
N ALA A 11 -11.92 17.80 2.22
CA ALA A 11 -11.51 17.62 3.61
C ALA A 11 -11.05 18.96 4.24
N PRO A 12 -10.10 19.72 3.67
CA PRO A 12 -9.73 21.03 4.21
C PRO A 12 -10.89 22.04 4.19
N ALA A 13 -11.66 22.14 3.09
CA ALA A 13 -12.77 23.09 3.01
C ALA A 13 -13.89 22.82 4.04
N VAL A 14 -14.19 21.55 4.32
CA VAL A 14 -15.16 21.15 5.36
C VAL A 14 -14.61 21.41 6.76
N ARG A 15 -13.30 21.27 6.97
CA ARG A 15 -12.63 21.59 8.25
C ARG A 15 -12.71 23.08 8.54
N ASP A 16 -12.32 23.93 7.59
CA ASP A 16 -12.34 25.39 7.73
C ASP A 16 -13.76 25.88 8.10
N PHE A 17 -14.78 25.38 7.38
CA PHE A 17 -16.17 25.66 7.70
C PHE A 17 -16.57 25.17 9.11
N GLY A 18 -16.11 23.99 9.51
CA GLY A 18 -16.38 23.44 10.83
C GLY A 18 -15.80 24.28 11.97
N GLU A 19 -14.55 24.72 11.81
CA GLU A 19 -13.88 25.60 12.78
C GLU A 19 -14.58 26.97 12.90
N GLU A 20 -14.93 27.59 11.76
CA GLU A 20 -15.65 28.86 11.72
C GLU A 20 -17.03 28.80 12.40
N ASN A 21 -17.68 27.63 12.37
CA ASN A 21 -19.02 27.42 12.93
C ASN A 21 -19.00 26.70 14.29
N GLY A 22 -17.83 26.46 14.88
CA GLY A 22 -17.69 25.79 16.18
C GLY A 22 -18.25 24.35 16.20
N LEU A 23 -18.18 23.65 15.07
CA LEU A 23 -18.68 22.28 14.92
C LEU A 23 -17.60 21.26 15.32
N ASP A 24 -18.00 20.22 16.04
CA ASP A 24 -17.12 19.08 16.33
C ASP A 24 -17.02 18.16 15.10
N LEU A 25 -15.86 18.21 14.43
CA LEU A 25 -15.52 17.37 13.28
C LEU A 25 -14.53 16.26 13.62
N SER A 26 -14.34 15.91 14.90
CA SER A 26 -13.44 14.84 15.33
C SER A 26 -13.72 13.49 14.65
N TRP A 27 -14.97 13.22 14.28
CA TRP A 27 -15.36 12.03 13.52
C TRP A 27 -14.71 11.94 12.13
N LEU A 28 -14.34 13.08 11.52
CA LEU A 28 -13.71 13.15 10.20
C LEU A 28 -12.24 12.68 10.22
N GLU A 29 -11.58 12.76 11.37
CA GLU A 29 -10.19 12.31 11.58
C GLU A 29 -10.06 10.78 11.64
N THR A 30 -11.13 10.06 11.37
CA THR A 30 -11.12 8.60 11.49
C THR A 30 -10.73 7.85 10.22
N ARG A 31 -10.15 8.56 9.25
CA ARG A 31 -9.67 8.00 7.98
C ARG A 31 -8.18 7.64 8.11
N GLY A 32 -7.78 6.52 7.49
CA GLY A 32 -6.37 6.11 7.36
C GLY A 32 -5.53 7.09 6.56
N GLU A 33 -4.34 6.68 6.13
CA GLU A 33 -3.55 7.49 5.21
C GLU A 33 -4.28 7.63 3.85
N TRP A 34 -4.31 8.84 3.28
CA TRP A 34 -4.95 9.15 1.99
C TRP A 34 -3.99 9.97 1.11
N GLY A 35 -4.27 10.03 -0.19
CA GLY A 35 -3.48 10.81 -1.15
C GLY A 35 -2.12 10.17 -1.50
N VAL A 36 -1.89 8.93 -1.09
CA VAL A 36 -0.66 8.20 -1.43
C VAL A 36 -0.70 7.83 -2.91
N LYS A 37 0.27 8.35 -3.66
CA LYS A 37 0.45 8.07 -5.08
C LYS A 37 1.89 7.64 -5.31
N ALA A 38 2.06 6.45 -5.88
CA ALA A 38 3.36 5.98 -6.35
C ALA A 38 3.60 6.51 -7.77
N GLU A 39 4.80 7.03 -8.00
CA GLU A 39 5.24 7.49 -9.31
C GLU A 39 6.30 6.52 -9.85
N PRO A 40 6.21 6.10 -11.12
CA PRO A 40 7.18 5.18 -11.71
C PRO A 40 8.54 5.83 -11.90
N GLU A 41 9.61 5.06 -11.74
CA GLU A 41 10.97 5.49 -12.08
C GLU A 41 11.36 5.13 -13.52
N LYS A 42 12.61 5.43 -13.91
CA LYS A 42 13.15 5.14 -15.26
C LYS A 42 13.00 3.67 -15.70
N GLY A 43 12.86 2.75 -14.74
CA GLY A 43 12.70 1.31 -14.97
C GLY A 43 11.26 0.79 -14.87
N GLY A 44 10.26 1.67 -14.88
CA GLY A 44 8.86 1.33 -14.60
C GLY A 44 8.54 1.35 -13.10
N LEU A 45 7.31 0.97 -12.75
CA LEU A 45 6.84 0.90 -11.38
C LEU A 45 7.19 -0.45 -10.76
N ARG A 46 7.98 -0.46 -9.68
CA ARG A 46 8.38 -1.68 -8.96
C ARG A 46 7.55 -1.87 -7.70
N LEU A 47 7.56 -3.09 -7.17
CA LEU A 47 6.99 -3.41 -5.86
C LEU A 47 7.59 -2.59 -4.70
N SER A 48 8.85 -2.15 -4.81
CA SER A 48 9.46 -1.22 -3.85
C SER A 48 8.79 0.15 -3.87
N ASP A 49 8.40 0.62 -5.05
CA ASP A 49 8.01 2.01 -5.28
C ASP A 49 6.58 2.28 -4.80
N ILE A 50 5.78 1.22 -4.67
CA ILE A 50 4.42 1.27 -4.10
C ILE A 50 4.40 1.12 -2.57
N GLN A 51 5.53 0.83 -1.93
CA GLN A 51 5.65 0.70 -0.48
C GLN A 51 5.84 2.07 0.18
N LEU A 52 4.83 2.92 0.07
CA LEU A 52 4.85 4.30 0.56
C LEU A 52 4.11 4.44 1.89
N GLY A 53 4.65 5.29 2.78
CA GLY A 53 4.02 5.62 4.06
C GLY A 53 3.68 4.40 4.91
N THR A 54 2.51 4.43 5.52
CA THR A 54 1.98 3.35 6.37
C THR A 54 1.58 2.09 5.58
N TYR A 55 1.53 2.16 4.25
CA TYR A 55 1.34 0.99 3.40
C TYR A 55 2.64 0.19 3.21
N GLY A 56 3.79 0.86 3.21
CA GLY A 56 5.10 0.28 2.99
C GLY A 56 5.74 -0.33 4.22
N GLU A 57 5.73 0.41 5.33
CA GLU A 57 6.45 0.01 6.56
C GLU A 57 5.49 -0.45 7.66
N PRO A 58 5.20 -1.76 7.76
CA PRO A 58 4.55 -2.28 8.95
C PRO A 58 5.51 -2.22 10.14
N GLY A 59 4.97 -1.90 11.32
CA GLY A 59 5.73 -1.96 12.57
C GLY A 59 6.18 -3.39 12.90
N ASP A 60 7.17 -3.52 13.80
CA ASP A 60 7.77 -4.80 14.16
C ASP A 60 6.81 -5.74 14.91
N TYR A 61 5.80 -5.17 15.56
CA TYR A 61 4.78 -5.91 16.30
C TYR A 61 3.39 -5.35 16.00
N SER A 62 2.41 -6.23 15.83
CA SER A 62 1.00 -5.85 15.66
C SER A 62 0.17 -6.25 16.87
N ASP A 63 -0.50 -5.26 17.47
CA ASP A 63 -1.52 -5.48 18.47
C ASP A 63 -2.89 -5.82 17.87
N ASN A 64 -3.08 -5.47 16.60
CA ASN A 64 -4.33 -5.51 15.88
C ASN A 64 -4.80 -6.95 15.58
N MET A 65 -6.07 -7.22 15.94
CA MET A 65 -6.71 -8.53 15.80
C MET A 65 -7.98 -8.50 14.94
N THR A 66 -8.16 -7.46 14.14
CA THR A 66 -9.42 -7.20 13.41
C THR A 66 -9.33 -7.51 11.91
N GLY A 67 -8.15 -7.92 11.43
CA GLY A 67 -7.89 -8.10 10.00
C GLY A 67 -7.79 -6.79 9.23
N ARG A 68 -7.60 -5.65 9.91
CA ARG A 68 -7.47 -4.33 9.27
C ARG A 68 -6.42 -4.36 8.14
N PRO A 69 -6.74 -3.83 6.95
CA PRO A 69 -5.76 -3.65 5.89
C PRO A 69 -4.62 -2.71 6.32
N ARG A 70 -3.45 -2.85 5.69
CA ARG A 70 -2.34 -1.89 5.85
C ARG A 70 -2.80 -0.49 5.40
N GLY A 71 -2.32 0.55 6.07
CA GLY A 71 -2.72 1.94 5.86
C GLY A 71 -4.06 2.36 6.48
N SER A 72 -4.88 1.42 6.95
CA SER A 72 -6.12 1.73 7.67
C SER A 72 -5.88 1.96 9.17
N LEU A 73 -6.57 2.94 9.74
CA LEU A 73 -6.61 3.15 11.19
C LEU A 73 -7.26 1.97 11.91
N ALA A 74 -6.75 1.68 13.11
CA ALA A 74 -7.35 0.69 14.00
C ALA A 74 -8.65 1.24 14.60
N ARG A 75 -9.66 0.38 14.73
CA ARG A 75 -10.91 0.69 15.44
C ARG A 75 -10.96 -0.14 16.71
N PRO A 76 -10.89 0.46 17.91
CA PRO A 76 -10.89 -0.28 19.17
C PRO A 76 -12.12 -1.18 19.35
N ASP A 77 -13.27 -0.72 18.85
CA ASP A 77 -14.56 -1.40 19.00
C ASP A 77 -14.80 -2.48 17.94
N ALA A 78 -13.89 -2.61 16.95
CA ALA A 78 -14.06 -3.59 15.90
C ALA A 78 -13.89 -5.01 16.44
N TYR A 79 -14.75 -5.91 15.98
CA TYR A 79 -14.69 -7.31 16.38
C TYR A 79 -13.35 -7.94 16.00
N ARG A 80 -12.81 -8.76 16.91
CA ARG A 80 -11.56 -9.49 16.68
C ARG A 80 -11.84 -10.68 15.78
N ILE A 81 -11.31 -10.65 14.56
CA ILE A 81 -11.48 -11.69 13.56
C ILE A 81 -10.19 -12.51 13.48
N GLY A 82 -10.30 -13.84 13.55
CA GLY A 82 -9.24 -14.73 13.05
C GLY A 82 -8.10 -15.10 14.02
N GLY A 83 -8.08 -14.61 15.26
CA GLY A 83 -7.19 -15.15 16.31
C GLY A 83 -5.72 -15.25 15.89
N TYR A 84 -5.17 -14.23 15.21
CA TYR A 84 -3.80 -14.21 14.70
C TYR A 84 -2.77 -14.53 15.80
N GLN A 85 -2.14 -15.71 15.69
CA GLN A 85 -1.15 -16.21 16.65
C GLN A 85 0.23 -15.58 16.42
N VAL A 86 0.57 -15.31 15.16
CA VAL A 86 1.85 -14.71 14.79
C VAL A 86 1.67 -13.19 14.67
N ARG A 87 2.48 -12.45 15.43
CA ARG A 87 2.29 -10.99 15.65
C ARG A 87 3.56 -10.18 15.42
N THR A 88 4.71 -10.85 15.29
CA THR A 88 6.01 -10.23 15.07
C THR A 88 6.33 -10.22 13.58
N LYS A 89 6.80 -9.08 13.07
CA LYS A 89 7.23 -8.92 11.68
C LYS A 89 8.32 -9.94 11.33
N SER A 90 9.28 -10.17 12.22
CA SER A 90 10.38 -11.13 12.01
C SER A 90 9.94 -12.57 11.72
N ASP A 91 8.75 -12.96 12.18
CA ASP A 91 8.27 -14.35 12.06
C ASP A 91 7.68 -14.63 10.67
N ILE A 92 7.30 -13.58 9.92
CA ILE A 92 6.56 -13.69 8.65
C ILE A 92 7.26 -12.95 7.51
N TRP A 93 7.92 -11.83 7.79
CA TRP A 93 8.39 -10.92 6.77
C TRP A 93 9.78 -11.28 6.26
N LEU A 94 9.89 -11.35 4.93
CA LEU A 94 11.16 -11.46 4.24
C LEU A 94 11.49 -10.12 3.58
N THR A 95 12.45 -9.38 4.15
CA THR A 95 12.76 -7.99 3.76
C THR A 95 13.21 -7.84 2.30
N ASN A 96 13.86 -8.85 1.73
CA ASN A 96 14.35 -8.83 0.35
C ASN A 96 13.42 -9.50 -0.67
N ALA A 97 12.22 -9.94 -0.25
CA ALA A 97 11.30 -10.70 -1.13
C ALA A 97 10.90 -9.92 -2.39
N SER A 98 10.59 -8.63 -2.25
CA SER A 98 10.21 -7.77 -3.38
C SER A 98 11.32 -7.67 -4.41
N VAL A 99 12.56 -7.46 -3.97
CA VAL A 99 13.73 -7.33 -4.84
C VAL A 99 14.00 -8.65 -5.59
N LEU A 100 13.95 -9.78 -4.89
CA LEU A 100 14.17 -11.09 -5.49
C LEU A 100 13.09 -11.43 -6.52
N TYR A 101 11.84 -11.08 -6.24
CA TYR A 101 10.74 -11.29 -7.16
C TYR A 101 10.90 -10.49 -8.46
N GLU A 102 11.26 -9.21 -8.36
CA GLU A 102 11.48 -8.34 -9.51
C GLU A 102 12.68 -8.81 -10.36
N GLU A 103 13.77 -9.23 -9.72
CA GLU A 103 14.93 -9.78 -10.42
C GLU A 103 14.59 -11.09 -11.16
N ALA A 104 13.82 -11.97 -10.52
CA ALA A 104 13.39 -13.23 -11.12
C ALA A 104 12.51 -13.02 -12.36
N LEU A 105 11.60 -12.03 -12.32
CA LEU A 105 10.77 -11.67 -13.46
C LEU A 105 11.60 -11.09 -14.62
N GLN A 106 12.54 -10.19 -14.34
CA GLN A 106 13.35 -9.54 -15.37
C GLN A 106 14.28 -10.51 -16.10
N ARG A 107 14.73 -11.56 -15.42
CA ARG A 107 15.67 -12.57 -15.98
C ARG A 107 14.97 -13.86 -16.40
N GLN A 108 13.64 -13.84 -16.49
CA GLN A 108 12.90 -15.00 -16.91
C GLN A 108 13.25 -15.33 -18.37
N TRP A 109 13.59 -16.59 -18.61
CA TRP A 109 13.74 -17.15 -19.94
C TRP A 109 12.86 -18.38 -20.07
N SER A 110 12.40 -18.64 -21.28
CA SER A 110 11.58 -19.79 -21.63
C SER A 110 12.38 -20.66 -22.59
N SER A 111 12.61 -21.91 -22.17
CA SER A 111 13.28 -22.88 -23.02
C SER A 111 12.52 -23.14 -24.32
N ALA A 112 11.20 -22.93 -24.34
CA ALA A 112 10.38 -23.15 -25.52
C ALA A 112 10.59 -22.08 -26.63
N THR A 113 10.87 -20.83 -26.26
CA THR A 113 10.92 -19.69 -27.19
C THR A 113 12.31 -19.13 -27.40
N ASP A 114 13.15 -19.15 -26.35
CA ASP A 114 14.42 -18.43 -26.36
C ASP A 114 15.58 -19.28 -26.88
N ILE A 115 15.39 -20.61 -26.93
CA ILE A 115 16.35 -21.53 -27.55
C ILE A 115 15.93 -21.79 -29.00
N PRO A 116 16.77 -21.47 -30.01
CA PRO A 116 16.49 -21.78 -31.40
C PRO A 116 16.77 -23.27 -31.69
N TRP A 117 15.91 -24.16 -31.17
CA TRP A 117 16.06 -25.63 -31.27
C TRP A 117 16.27 -26.14 -32.70
N ASN A 118 15.71 -25.44 -33.69
CA ASN A 118 15.86 -25.74 -35.12
C ASN A 118 17.30 -25.59 -35.65
N THR A 119 18.19 -24.95 -34.90
CA THR A 119 19.59 -24.71 -35.32
C THR A 119 20.58 -25.77 -34.80
N ILE A 120 20.15 -26.61 -33.86
CA ILE A 120 21.00 -27.61 -33.20
C ILE A 120 21.12 -28.86 -34.09
N LYS A 121 22.35 -29.31 -34.34
CA LYS A 121 22.65 -30.55 -35.08
C LYS A 121 23.09 -31.67 -34.12
N PRO A 122 22.90 -32.95 -34.48
CA PRO A 122 23.28 -34.11 -33.66
C PRO A 122 24.76 -34.18 -33.32
#